data_AF-A0A358D1I2-F1
#
_entry.id   AF-A0A358D1I2-F1
#
_cell.length_a   1.000
_cell.length_b   1.000
_cell.length_c   1.000
_cell.angle_alpha   90.00
_cell.angle_beta   90.00
_cell.angle_gamma   90.00
#
_symmetry.space_group_name_H-M   'P 1'
#
loop_
_entity.id
_entity.type
_entity.pdbx_description
1 polymer ?
#
loop_
_entity_poly.entity_id
_entity_poly.type
_entity_poly.pdbx_seq_one_letter_code
_entity_poly.pdbx_strand_id
1 'polypeptide(L)' 'MRVDGRANDELRPISFERNFTDQTPGSVLVSFGRT' A
#
# COMPACT_ATOMS: atom_id res chain seq x y z
N MET A 1 -2.42 21.97 1.71
CA MET A 1 -2.63 20.71 2.46
C MET A 1 -3.51 19.82 1.62
N ARG A 2 -3.15 18.54 1.43
CA ARG A 2 -3.93 17.60 0.60
C ARG A 2 -5.22 17.18 1.33
N VAL A 3 -6.18 16.63 0.61
CA VAL A 3 -7.50 16.23 1.16
C VAL A 3 -7.44 15.18 2.27
N ASP A 4 -6.35 14.41 2.31
CA ASP A 4 -6.06 13.39 3.31
C ASP A 4 -5.09 13.88 4.39
N GLY A 5 -4.88 15.20 4.49
CA GLY A 5 -4.06 15.83 5.52
C GLY A 5 -2.55 15.79 5.28
N ARG A 6 -2.09 15.12 4.22
CA ARG A 6 -0.66 15.01 3.89
C ARG A 6 -0.05 16.30 3.35
N ALA A 7 1.27 16.42 3.52
CA ALA A 7 2.06 17.43 2.83
C ALA A 7 2.08 17.21 1.31
N ASN A 8 2.52 18.21 0.54
CA ASN A 8 2.51 18.13 -0.93
C ASN A 8 3.48 17.07 -1.45
N ASP A 9 4.56 16.82 -0.72
CA ASP A 9 5.67 15.91 -0.99
C ASP A 9 5.59 14.59 -0.19
N GLU A 10 4.64 14.47 0.74
CA GLU A 10 4.45 13.26 1.54
C GLU A 10 3.68 12.19 0.74
N LEU A 11 4.14 10.94 0.80
CA LEU A 11 3.49 9.79 0.15
C LEU A 11 2.28 9.29 0.97
N ARG A 12 1.37 8.55 0.33
CA ARG A 12 0.31 7.82 1.05
C ARG A 12 0.93 6.71 1.90
N PRO A 13 0.27 6.24 2.98
CA PRO A 13 0.72 5.07 3.73
C PRO A 13 0.90 3.87 2.79
N ILE A 14 2.05 3.19 2.89
CA ILE A 14 2.37 2.01 2.07
C ILE A 14 2.48 0.79 2.97
N SER A 15 1.81 -0.30 2.61
CA SER A 15 1.92 -1.59 3.29
C SER A 15 2.17 -2.72 2.30
N PHE A 16 2.94 -3.71 2.75
CA PHE A 16 3.25 -4.91 1.99
C PHE A 16 2.84 -6.13 2.82
N GLU A 17 1.83 -6.86 2.35
CA GLU A 17 1.43 -8.14 2.93
C GLU A 17 2.01 -9.26 2.06
N ARG A 18 2.98 -9.99 2.62
CA ARG A 18 3.62 -11.12 1.95
C ARG A 18 2.79 -12.39 2.12
N ASN A 19 2.91 -13.29 1.15
CA ASN A 19 2.16 -14.55 1.10
C ASN A 19 0.65 -14.32 1.14
N PHE A 20 0.17 -13.32 0.40
CA PHE A 20 -1.25 -12.96 0.39
C PHE A 20 -2.14 -14.08 -0.15
N THR A 21 -1.61 -14.93 -1.03
CA THR A 21 -2.29 -16.14 -1.52
C THR A 21 -1.32 -17.31 -1.60
N ASP A 22 -1.85 -18.51 -1.35
CA ASP A 22 -1.09 -19.77 -1.42
C ASP A 22 -1.10 -20.43 -2.81
N GLN A 23 -1.83 -19.83 -3.77
CA GLN A 23 -2.02 -20.41 -5.11
C GLN A 23 -0.81 -20.22 -6.04
N THR A 24 0.20 -19.47 -5.60
CA THR A 24 1.41 -19.19 -6.37
C THR A 24 2.63 -19.23 -5.43
N PRO A 25 3.82 -19.62 -5.92
CA PRO A 25 5.05 -19.62 -5.13
C PRO A 25 5.45 -18.25 -4.55
N GLY A 26 4.91 -17.16 -5.11
CA GLY A 26 5.14 -15.80 -4.61
C GLY A 26 3.91 -14.93 -4.80
N SER A 27 3.42 -14.36 -3.69
CA SER A 27 2.26 -13.47 -3.66
C SER A 27 2.48 -12.33 -2.67
N VAL A 28 2.23 -11.10 -3.09
CA VAL A 28 2.32 -9.91 -2.23
C VAL A 28 1.18 -8.97 -2.57
N LEU A 29 0.39 -8.59 -1.56
CA LEU A 29 -0.56 -7.50 -1.67
C LEU A 29 0.14 -6.20 -1.26
N VAL A 30 0.08 -5.19 -2.12
CA VAL A 30 0.63 -3.86 -1.84
C VAL A 30 -0.52 -2.87 -1.79
N SER A 31 -0.54 -2.05 -0.73
CA SER A 31 -1.54 -0.98 -0.60
C SER A 31 -0.86 0.38 -0.48
N PHE A 32 -1.42 1.36 -1.18
CA PHE A 32 -1.03 2.78 -1.20
C PHE A 32 -2.24 3.60 -0.75
N GLY A 33 -2.42 3.72 0.56
CA GLY A 33 -3.62 4.30 1.14
C GLY A 33 -4.86 3.44 0.88
N ARG A 34 -5.72 3.87 -0.04
CA ARG A 34 -7.00 3.20 -0.37
C ARG A 34 -6.97 2.41 -1.68
N THR A 35 -5.79 2.25 -2.27
CA THR A 35 -5.51 1.44 -3.47
C THR A 35 -4.69 0.26 -3.03
#